data_AF-D9SMQ8-F1
#
_entry.id   AF-D9SMQ8-F1
#
_cell.length_a   1.000
_cell.length_b   1.000
_cell.length_c   1.000
_cell.angle_alpha   90.00
_cell.angle_beta   90.00
_cell.angle_gamma   90.00
#
_symmetry.space_group_name_H-M   'P 1'
#
loop_
_entity.id
_entity.type
_entity.pdbx_description
1 polymer ?
#
loop_
_entity_poly.entity_id
_entity_poly.type
_entity_poly.pdbx_seq_one_letter_code
_entity_poly.pdbx_strand_id
1 'polypeptide(L)' 'MELLAGIFLVIIGFKMLIKPKGIWRISESWKNKRNVEPTILYIRALQILGCILVVLGVTEIIDFIEGI' A
#
# COMPACT_ATOMS: atom_id res chain seq x y z
N MET A 1 10.30 12.56 -12.13
CA MET A 1 9.16 11.60 -12.10
C MET A 1 9.31 10.61 -10.96
N GLU A 2 10.54 10.23 -10.59
CA GLU A 2 10.84 9.17 -9.61
C GLU A 2 10.56 9.56 -8.16
N LEU A 3 10.91 10.79 -7.74
CA LEU A 3 10.58 11.26 -6.38
C LEU A 3 9.07 11.21 -6.08
N LEU A 4 8.24 11.63 -7.02
CA LEU A 4 6.79 11.64 -6.85
C LEU A 4 6.24 10.21 -6.74
N ALA A 5 6.81 9.27 -7.51
CA ALA A 5 6.47 7.86 -7.43
C ALA A 5 6.87 7.28 -6.06
N GLY A 6 8.08 7.53 -5.58
CA GLY A 6 8.55 7.10 -4.26
C GLY A 6 7.66 7.60 -3.12
N ILE A 7 7.33 8.89 -3.11
CA ILE A 7 6.41 9.48 -2.13
C ILE A 7 5.03 8.81 -2.20
N PHE A 8 4.50 8.58 -3.40
CA PHE A 8 3.21 7.93 -3.58
C PHE A 8 3.21 6.49 -3.05
N LEU A 9 4.27 5.72 -3.31
CA LEU A 9 4.45 4.36 -2.81
C LEU A 9 4.48 4.33 -1.28
N VAL A 10 5.23 5.23 -0.64
CA VAL A 10 5.28 5.33 0.82
C VAL A 10 3.90 5.65 1.39
N ILE A 11 3.18 6.62 0.82
CA ILE A 11 1.85 7.01 1.31
C ILE A 11 0.86 5.85 1.21
N ILE A 12 0.83 5.14 0.08
CA ILE A 12 -0.06 3.99 -0.10
C ILE A 12 0.34 2.85 0.84
N GLY A 13 1.63 2.52 0.92
CA GLY A 13 2.13 1.47 1.80
C GLY A 13 1.76 1.73 3.26
N PHE A 14 1.94 2.97 3.75
CA PHE A 14 1.51 3.36 5.09
C PHE A 14 0.00 3.26 5.29
N LYS A 15 -0.82 3.66 4.31
CA LYS A 15 -2.28 3.49 4.40
C LYS A 15 -2.69 2.02 4.49
N MET A 16 -1.98 1.12 3.79
CA MET A 16 -2.20 -0.32 3.87
C MET A 16 -1.84 -0.91 5.24
N LEU A 17 -0.84 -0.33 5.93
CA LEU A 17 -0.45 -0.74 7.28
C LEU A 17 -1.44 -0.26 8.35
N ILE A 18 -1.83 1.01 8.30
CA ILE A 18 -2.66 1.65 9.34
C ILE A 18 -4.15 1.31 9.16
N LYS A 19 -4.65 1.32 7.92
CA LYS A 19 -6.09 1.10 7.61
C LYS A 19 -6.29 0.07 6.50
N PRO A 20 -5.85 -1.19 6.67
CA PRO A 20 -6.00 -2.23 5.65
C PRO A 20 -7.47 -2.49 5.26
N LYS A 21 -8.41 -2.44 6.21
CA LYS A 21 -9.85 -2.57 5.92
C LYS A 21 -10.38 -1.47 4.98
N GLY A 22 -9.84 -0.25 5.10
CA GLY A 22 -10.21 0.86 4.22
C GLY A 22 -9.72 0.63 2.78
N ILE A 23 -8.47 0.17 2.63
CA ILE A 23 -7.90 -0.21 1.33
C ILE A 23 -8.68 -1.36 0.70
N TRP A 24 -9.01 -2.39 1.48
CA TRP A 24 -9.86 -3.48 1.02
C TRP A 24 -11.22 -2.96 0.54
N ARG A 25 -11.86 -2.04 1.28
CA ARG A 25 -13.14 -1.46 0.87
C ARG A 25 -13.03 -0.76 -0.47
N ILE A 26 -11.97 0.00 -0.73
CA ILE A 26 -11.80 0.69 -2.02
C ILE A 26 -11.55 -0.33 -3.15
N SER A 27 -10.65 -1.30 -2.92
CA SER A 27 -10.16 -2.21 -3.96
C SER A 27 -11.11 -3.37 -4.29
N GLU A 28 -11.88 -3.84 -3.30
CA GLU A 28 -12.60 -5.11 -3.39
C GLU A 28 -14.10 -5.00 -3.08
N SER A 29 -14.58 -3.92 -2.44
CA SER A 29 -16.02 -3.83 -2.10
C SER A 29 -16.93 -3.82 -3.32
N TRP A 30 -16.47 -3.26 -4.44
CA TRP A 30 -17.24 -3.22 -5.69
C TRP A 30 -17.33 -4.59 -6.39
N LYS A 31 -16.43 -5.53 -6.08
CA LYS A 31 -16.43 -6.88 -6.66
C LYS A 31 -17.35 -7.85 -5.93
N ASN A 32 -17.65 -7.56 -4.66
CA ASN A 32 -18.50 -8.40 -3.83
C ASN A 32 -19.92 -7.84 -3.76
N LYS A 33 -20.88 -8.52 -4.40
CA LYS A 33 -22.32 -8.19 -4.30
C LYS A 33 -22.93 -8.52 -2.94
N ARG A 34 -22.21 -9.26 -2.10
CA ARG A 34 -22.55 -9.53 -0.70
C ARG A 34 -21.68 -8.64 0.17
N ASN A 35 -22.26 -8.06 1.22
CA ASN A 35 -21.58 -7.17 2.15
C ASN A 35 -20.67 -7.98 3.10
N VAL A 36 -19.67 -8.66 2.53
CA VAL A 36 -18.79 -9.59 3.24
C VAL A 36 -17.60 -8.85 3.81
N GLU A 37 -17.17 -9.14 5.04
CA GLU A 37 -15.97 -8.53 5.61
C GLU A 37 -14.67 -9.16 5.06
N PRO A 38 -13.54 -8.41 5.01
CA PRO A 38 -12.25 -8.96 4.63
C PRO A 38 -11.80 -10.04 5.61
N THR A 39 -11.26 -11.13 5.07
CA THR A 39 -10.67 -12.20 5.89
C THR A 39 -9.40 -11.73 6.59
N ILE A 40 -9.04 -12.38 7.70
CA ILE A 40 -7.81 -12.09 8.44
C ILE A 40 -6.58 -12.22 7.53
N LEU A 41 -6.58 -13.22 6.63
CA LEU A 41 -5.50 -13.46 5.69
C LEU A 41 -5.35 -12.31 4.70
N TYR A 42 -6.45 -11.77 4.18
CA TYR A 42 -6.42 -10.63 3.27
C TYR A 42 -5.85 -9.39 3.96
N ILE A 43 -6.26 -9.12 5.20
CA ILE A 43 -5.73 -8.00 5.99
C ILE A 43 -4.21 -8.15 6.18
N ARG A 44 -3.73 -9.35 6.51
CA ARG A 44 -2.29 -9.62 6.65
C ARG A 44 -1.55 -9.48 5.32
N ALA A 45 -2.13 -9.95 4.21
CA ALA A 45 -1.55 -9.80 2.88
C ALA A 45 -1.42 -8.32 2.48
N LEU A 46 -2.44 -7.48 2.76
CA LEU A 46 -2.36 -6.03 2.55
C LEU A 46 -1.26 -5.38 3.38
N GLN A 47 -1.08 -5.81 4.64
CA GLN A 47 -0.02 -5.26 5.49
C GLN A 47 1.37 -5.66 4.98
N ILE A 48 1.56 -6.92 4.56
CA ILE A 48 2.83 -7.39 3.98
C ILE A 48 3.15 -6.60 2.70
N LEU A 49 2.16 -6.46 1.80
CA LEU A 49 2.33 -5.64 0.60
C LEU A 49 2.61 -4.18 0.95
N GLY A 50 1.95 -3.63 1.98
CA GLY A 50 2.21 -2.31 2.50
C GLY A 50 3.67 -2.11 2.96
N CYS A 51 4.25 -3.07 3.68
CA CYS A 51 5.66 -3.05 4.05
C CYS A 51 6.56 -3.02 2.80
N ILE A 52 6.28 -3.86 1.80
CA ILE A 52 7.04 -3.91 0.55
C ILE A 52 6.99 -2.55 -0.17
N LEU A 53 5.80 -1.95 -0.29
CA LEU A 53 5.65 -0.64 -0.94
C LEU A 53 6.34 0.49 -0.18
N VAL A 54 6.36 0.44 1.16
CA VAL A 54 7.13 1.42 1.96
C VAL A 54 8.62 1.27 1.70
N VAL A 55 9.15 0.03 1.70
CA VAL A 55 10.58 -0.21 1.45
C VAL A 55 10.97 0.29 0.06
N LEU A 56 10.22 -0.12 -0.97
CA LEU A 56 10.47 0.32 -2.35
C LEU A 56 10.33 1.84 -2.51
N GLY A 57 9.31 2.44 -1.89
CA GLY A 57 9.14 3.89 -1.94
C GLY A 57 10.28 4.65 -1.26
N VAL A 58 10.83 4.12 -0.16
CA VAL A 58 11.98 4.72 0.52
C VAL A 58 13.26 4.56 -0.30
N THR A 59 13.50 3.40 -0.92
CA THR A 59 14.68 3.22 -1.79
C THR A 59 14.67 4.20 -2.96
N GLU A 60 13.52 4.36 -3.64
CA GLU A 60 13.37 5.33 -4.74
C GLU A 60 13.61 6.79 -4.29
N ILE A 61 13.19 7.13 -3.06
CA ILE A 61 13.45 8.47 -2.51
C ILE A 61 14.95 8.65 -2.23
N ILE A 62 15.62 7.62 -1.72
CA ILE A 62 17.06 7.64 -1.43
C ILE A 62 17.85 7.76 -2.74
N ASP A 63 17.56 6.93 -3.73
CA ASP A 63 18.22 6.95 -5.04
C ASP A 63 18.10 8.33 -5.69
N PHE A 64 16.90 8.93 -5.65
CA PHE A 64 16.68 10.30 -6.12
C PHE A 64 17.51 11.36 -5.37
N ILE A 65 17.70 11.20 -4.05
CA ILE A 65 18.51 12.12 -3.23
C ILE A 65 20.00 11.97 -3.54
N GLU A 66 20.47 10.74 -3.74
CA GLU A 66 21.86 10.42 -4.06
C GLU A 66 22.22 10.74 -5.52
N GLY A 67 21.21 10.93 -6.38
CA GLY A 67 21.38 11.22 -7.81
C GLY A 67 21.85 10.01 -8.60
N ILE A 68 21.53 8.81 -8.10
CA ILE A 68 21.76 7.50 -8.73
C ILE A 68 20.60 7.21 -9.68
#